data_AF-A0A4U9XXP9-F1
#
_entry.id   AF-A0A4U9XXP9-F1
#
_cell.length_a   1.000
_cell.length_b   1.000
_cell.length_c   1.000
_cell.angle_alpha   90.00
_cell.angle_beta   90.00
_cell.angle_gamma   90.00
#
_symmetry.space_group_name_H-M   'P 1'
#
loop_
_entity.id
_entity.type
_entity.pdbx_description
1 polymer ?
#
loop_
_entity_poly.entity_id
_entity_poly.type
_entity_poly.pdbx_seq_one_letter_code
_entity_poly.pdbx_strand_id
1 'polypeptide(L)' 'MKQQTRQEQIDDFEEKHYGLSSLLKERLLITSDYQFTRKMNELRTFAKNGGIYTI' A
#
# COMPACT_ATOMS: atom_id res chain seq x y z
N MET A 1 19.47 -1.15 -9.08
CA MET A 1 18.25 -0.34 -8.89
C MET A 1 18.14 -0.02 -7.40
N LYS A 2 17.94 1.24 -7.00
CA LYS A 2 17.64 1.58 -5.60
C LYS A 2 16.31 0.90 -5.24
N GLN A 3 16.27 0.14 -4.15
CA GLN A 3 15.00 -0.32 -3.59
C GLN A 3 14.31 0.91 -3.00
N GLN A 4 13.08 1.19 -3.45
CA GLN A 4 12.27 2.23 -2.83
C GLN A 4 11.97 1.83 -1.38
N THR A 5 12.14 2.79 -0.48
CA THR A 5 11.76 2.64 0.92
C THR A 5 10.26 2.40 1.05
N ARG A 6 9.84 1.83 2.19
CA ARG A 6 8.40 1.64 2.46
C ARG A 6 7.63 2.96 2.44
N GLN A 7 8.26 4.03 2.91
CA GLN A 7 7.67 5.37 2.90
C GLN A 7 7.43 5.86 1.47
N GLU A 8 8.44 5.79 0.60
CA GLU A 8 8.31 6.18 -0.81
C GLU A 8 7.21 5.38 -1.52
N GLN A 9 7.07 4.08 -1.23
CA GLN A 9 6.02 3.26 -1.83
C GLN A 9 4.61 3.60 -1.34
N ILE A 10 4.48 4.08 -0.08
CA ILE A 10 3.22 4.57 0.47
C ILE A 10 2.88 5.92 -0.17
N ASP A 11 3.85 6.83 -0.25
CA ASP A 11 3.66 8.16 -0.84
C ASP A 11 3.27 8.05 -2.32
N ASP A 12 3.96 7.19 -3.09
CA ASP A 12 3.64 6.87 -4.49
C ASP A 12 2.22 6.32 -4.66
N PHE A 13 1.71 5.57 -3.66
CA PHE A 13 0.35 5.05 -3.68
C PHE A 13 -0.66 6.16 -3.41
N GLU A 14 -0.44 6.98 -2.38
CA GLU A 14 -1.35 8.07 -1.99
C GLU A 14 -1.46 9.13 -3.09
N GLU A 15 -0.37 9.43 -3.80
CA GLU A 15 -0.36 10.36 -4.93
C GLU A 15 -1.24 9.89 -6.10
N LYS A 16 -1.25 8.58 -6.37
CA LYS A 16 -1.97 8.00 -7.52
C LYS A 16 -3.39 7.56 -7.21
N HIS A 17 -3.72 7.40 -5.93
CA HIS A 17 -4.97 6.81 -5.50
C HIS A 17 -5.64 7.67 -4.42
N TYR A 18 -5.67 7.20 -3.18
CA TYR A 18 -6.31 7.88 -2.06
C TYR A 18 -5.39 7.84 -0.85
N GLY A 19 -5.55 8.82 0.04
CA GLY A 19 -4.83 8.88 1.30
C GLY A 19 -5.17 7.70 2.20
N LEU A 20 -4.15 7.07 2.76
CA LEU A 20 -4.26 6.07 3.81
C LEU A 20 -4.37 6.74 5.18
N SER A 21 -5.05 6.08 6.10
CA SER A 21 -5.10 6.56 7.49
C SER A 21 -3.72 6.51 8.14
N SER A 22 -3.44 7.44 9.05
CA SER A 22 -2.16 7.50 9.78
C SER A 22 -1.85 6.17 10.47
N LEU A 23 -2.85 5.55 11.11
CA LEU A 23 -2.71 4.24 11.77
C LEU A 23 -2.29 3.13 10.79
N LEU A 24 -2.85 3.12 9.58
CA LEU A 24 -2.50 2.11 8.58
C LEU A 24 -1.06 2.33 8.09
N LYS A 25 -0.66 3.59 7.86
CA LYS A 25 0.71 3.92 7.47
C LYS A 25 1.73 3.47 8.51
N GLU A 26 1.50 3.80 9.78
CA GLU A 26 2.35 3.35 10.89
C GLU A 26 2.51 1.83 10.91
N ARG A 27 1.40 1.08 10.75
CA ARG A 27 1.44 -0.39 10.69
C ARG A 27 2.22 -0.93 9.49
N LEU A 28 2.10 -0.30 8.32
CA LEU A 28 2.85 -0.69 7.13
C LEU A 28 4.35 -0.48 7.30
N LEU A 29 4.77 0.56 8.03
CA LEU A 29 6.19 0.83 8.26
C LEU A 29 6.85 -0.19 9.19
N ILE A 30 6.14 -0.73 10.18
CA ILE A 30 6.69 -1.64 11.20
C ILE A 30 6.53 -3.14 10.89
N THR A 31 5.73 -3.50 9.87
CA THR A 31 5.46 -4.90 9.55
C THR A 31 6.62 -5.58 8.82
N SER A 32 6.52 -6.91 8.61
CA SER A 32 7.52 -7.67 7.85
C SER A 32 7.44 -7.37 6.35
N ASP A 33 8.54 -7.56 5.62
CA ASP A 33 8.58 -7.29 4.17
C ASP A 33 7.49 -8.04 3.39
N TYR A 34 7.23 -9.29 3.76
CA TYR A 34 6.17 -10.09 3.16
C TYR A 34 4.79 -9.47 3.38
N GLN A 35 4.47 -9.11 4.63
CA GLN A 35 3.16 -8.53 4.97
C GLN A 35 2.98 -7.15 4.35
N PHE A 36 4.04 -6.35 4.31
CA PHE A 36 4.05 -5.06 3.65
C PHE A 36 3.74 -5.20 2.15
N THR A 37 4.49 -6.06 1.45
CA THR A 37 4.30 -6.32 0.02
C THR A 37 2.90 -6.82 -0.29
N ARG A 38 2.39 -7.78 0.51
CA ARG A 38 1.04 -8.32 0.36
C ARG A 38 -0.02 -7.23 0.50
N LYS A 39 0.09 -6.39 1.53
CA LYS A 39 -0.88 -5.31 1.77
C LYS A 39 -0.84 -4.21 0.72
N MET A 40 0.34 -3.79 0.26
CA MET A 40 0.44 -2.81 -0.82
C MET A 40 -0.17 -3.33 -2.12
N ASN A 41 -0.02 -4.62 -2.42
CA ASN A 41 -0.65 -5.23 -3.60
C ASN A 41 -2.18 -5.31 -3.47
N GLU A 42 -2.70 -5.65 -2.29
CA GLU A 42 -4.15 -5.59 -2.00
C GLU A 42 -4.69 -4.17 -2.21
N LEU A 43 -4.05 -3.16 -1.62
CA LEU A 43 -4.46 -1.75 -1.75
C LEU A 43 -4.50 -1.30 -3.22
N ARG A 44 -3.47 -1.62 -4.00
CA ARG A 44 -3.42 -1.30 -5.45
C ARG A 44 -4.52 -2.01 -6.23
N THR A 45 -4.82 -3.26 -5.87
CA THR A 45 -5.90 -4.02 -6.51
C THR A 45 -7.24 -3.36 -6.22
N PHE A 46 -7.51 -3.01 -4.96
CA PHE A 46 -8.75 -2.32 -4.60
C PHE A 46 -8.87 -0.95 -5.25
N ALA A 47 -7.78 -0.17 -5.29
CA ALA A 47 -7.77 1.15 -5.89
C ALA A 47 -8.02 1.11 -7.41
N LYS A 48 -7.51 0.09 -8.11
CA LYS A 48 -7.74 -0.11 -9.55
C LYS A 48 -9.13 -0.62 -9.86
N ASN A 49 -9.63 -1.57 -9.06
CA ASN A 49 -10.87 -2.30 -9.37
C ASN A 49 -12.09 -1.75 -8.62
N GLY A 50 -11.98 -0.63 -7.90
CA GLY A 50 -13.09 0.03 -7.24
C GLY A 50 -13.74 -0.78 -6.11
N GLY A 51 -12.98 -1.65 -5.43
CA GLY A 51 -13.52 -2.48 -4.36
C GLY A 51 -14.29 -3.73 -4.81
N ILE A 52 -14.26 -4.08 -6.10
CA ILE A 52 -14.89 -5.32 -6.58
C ILE A 52 -14.04 -6.51 -6.11
N TYR A 53 -14.45 -7.13 -5.01
CA TYR A 53 -14.15 -8.54 -4.75
C TYR A 53 -14.87 -9.33 -5.84
N THR A 54 -14.15 -9.70 -6.91
CA THR A 54 -14.60 -10.79 -7.77
C THR A 54 -14.45 -12.08 -6.94
N ILE A 55 -15.59 -12.57 -6.46
CA ILE A 55 -15.76 -13.89 -5.83
C ILE A 55 -15.51 -14.97 -6.88
#